data_AF-A0A931MSY7-F1
#
_entry.id   AF-A0A931MSY7-F1
#
_cell.length_a   1.000
_cell.length_b   1.000
_cell.length_c   1.000
_cell.angle_alpha   90.00
_cell.angle_beta   90.00
_cell.angle_gamma   90.00
#
_symmetry.space_group_name_H-M   'P 1'
#
loop_
_entity.id
_entity.type
_entity.pdbx_description
1 polymer ?
#
loop_
_entity_poly.entity_id
_entity_poly.type
_entity_poly.pdbx_seq_one_letter_code
_entity_poly.pdbx_strand_id
1 'polypeptide(L)'
;MLLYVLAAVFLGFSWYLYILNVKKSGSGFLLGMIMLGIPFFYHFFGLGYAGVIKSDEKAYTSFLLALLLLLNSILIIILTASKALLRKWHHQE
;
A
#
# COMPACT_ATOMS: atom_id res chain seq x y z
N MET A 1 -16.42 3.22 10.76
CA MET A 1 -17.00 2.80 9.46
C MET A 1 -16.19 3.33 8.28
N LEU A 2 -16.13 4.65 8.03
CA LEU A 2 -15.43 5.21 6.85
C LEU A 2 -13.96 4.79 6.71
N LEU A 3 -13.17 4.85 7.79
CA LEU A 3 -11.75 4.46 7.80
C LEU A 3 -11.56 3.01 7.28
N TYR A 4 -12.35 2.07 7.78
CA TYR A 4 -12.28 0.67 7.34
C TYR A 4 -12.61 0.49 5.86
N VAL A 5 -13.65 1.17 5.38
CA VAL A 5 -14.03 1.12 3.94
C VAL A 5 -12.90 1.67 3.09
N LEU A 6 -12.32 2.80 3.49
CA LEU A 6 -11.22 3.43 2.76
C LEU A 6 -9.97 2.54 2.73
N ALA A 7 -9.64 1.90 3.85
CA ALA A 7 -8.55 0.93 3.93
C ALA A 7 -8.79 -0.29 3.02
N ALA A 8 -10.00 -0.84 3.00
CA ALA A 8 -10.37 -1.96 2.13
C ALA A 8 -10.25 -1.59 0.64
N VAL A 9 -10.67 -0.38 0.26
CA VAL A 9 -10.50 0.14 -1.10
C VAL A 9 -9.02 0.25 -1.46
N PHE A 10 -8.18 0.80 -0.58
CA PHE A 10 -6.75 0.89 -0.82
C PHE A 10 -6.07 -0.48 -0.94
N LEU A 11 -6.47 -1.47 -0.13
CA LEU A 11 -6.02 -2.84 -0.28
C LEU A 11 -6.38 -3.40 -1.66
N GLY A 12 -7.66 -3.39 -2.05
CA GLY A 12 -8.08 -3.90 -3.35
C GLY A 12 -7.40 -3.17 -4.53
N PHE A 13 -7.32 -1.84 -4.45
CA PHE A 13 -6.70 -1.02 -5.48
C PHE A 13 -5.19 -1.27 -5.59
N SER A 14 -4.49 -1.47 -4.48
CA SER A 14 -3.06 -1.77 -4.49
C SER A 14 -2.73 -3.07 -5.23
N TRP A 15 -3.51 -4.12 -5.00
CA TRP A 15 -3.40 -5.39 -5.72
C TRP A 15 -3.75 -5.26 -7.20
N TYR A 16 -4.79 -4.48 -7.53
CA TYR A 16 -5.14 -4.17 -8.91
C TYR A 16 -3.98 -3.49 -9.66
N LEU A 17 -3.36 -2.46 -9.05
CA LEU A 17 -2.19 -1.79 -9.62
C LEU A 17 -1.00 -2.73 -9.77
N TYR A 18 -0.74 -3.60 -8.79
CA TYR A 18 0.30 -4.61 -8.88
C TYR A 18 0.07 -5.56 -10.07
N ILE A 19 -1.14 -6.08 -10.25
CA ILE A 19 -1.49 -6.97 -11.37
C ILE A 19 -1.30 -6.25 -12.71
N LEU A 20 -1.73 -4.99 -12.81
CA LEU A 20 -1.52 -4.19 -14.02
C LEU A 20 -0.04 -3.97 -14.32
N ASN A 21 0.76 -3.65 -13.31
CA ASN A 21 2.20 -3.45 -13.44
C ASN A 21 2.88 -4.76 -13.89
N VAL A 22 2.49 -5.89 -13.31
CA VAL A 22 2.93 -7.23 -13.68
C VAL A 22 2.61 -7.55 -15.14
N LYS A 23 1.41 -7.22 -15.63
CA LYS A 23 0.96 -7.48 -17.01
C LYS A 23 1.65 -6.59 -18.04
N LYS A 24 1.85 -5.30 -17.72
CA LYS A 24 2.42 -4.31 -18.64
C LYS A 24 3.94 -4.18 -18.53
N SER A 25 4.61 -5.00 -17.71
CA SER A 25 6.02 -4.82 -17.34
C SER A 25 6.33 -3.38 -16.93
N GLY A 26 5.45 -2.81 -16.10
CA GLY A 26 5.59 -1.44 -15.63
C GLY A 26 6.80 -1.26 -14.71
N SER A 27 7.11 0.00 -14.41
CA SER A 27 8.20 0.34 -13.49
C SER A 27 7.86 -0.12 -12.06
N GLY A 28 8.64 -1.05 -11.51
CA GLY A 28 8.54 -1.48 -10.11
C GLY A 28 8.87 -0.36 -9.11
N PHE A 29 9.75 0.58 -9.48
CA PHE A 29 10.12 1.72 -8.63
C PHE A 29 8.91 2.64 -8.37
N LEU A 30 8.27 3.10 -9.45
CA LEU A 30 7.06 3.92 -9.38
C LEU A 30 5.90 3.24 -8.63
N LEU A 31 5.73 1.92 -8.81
CA LEU A 31 4.78 1.15 -8.01
C LEU A 31 5.15 1.19 -6.53
N GLY A 32 6.42 0.95 -6.18
CA GLY A 32 6.90 1.00 -4.80
C GLY A 32 6.68 2.36 -4.13
N MET A 33 6.95 3.47 -4.85
CA MET A 33 6.67 4.82 -4.35
C MET A 33 5.18 5.03 -4.02
N ILE A 34 4.29 4.60 -4.92
CA ILE A 34 2.84 4.68 -4.69
C ILE A 34 2.44 3.83 -3.48
N MET A 35 2.95 2.60 -3.40
CA MET A 35 2.61 1.68 -2.32
C MET A 35 3.08 2.20 -0.95
N LEU A 36 4.26 2.82 -0.85
CA LEU A 36 4.71 3.43 0.41
C LEU A 36 3.98 4.73 0.76
N GLY A 37 3.51 5.48 -0.25
CA GLY A 37 2.74 6.71 -0.05
C GLY A 37 1.35 6.46 0.55
N ILE A 38 0.66 5.40 0.11
CA ILE A 38 -0.73 5.12 0.52
C ILE A 38 -0.88 5.03 2.07
N PRO A 39 -0.10 4.22 2.80
CA PRO A 39 -0.18 4.15 4.27
C PRO A 39 0.09 5.49 4.96
N PHE A 40 1.07 6.25 4.47
CA PHE A 40 1.44 7.55 5.03
C PHE A 40 0.29 8.55 4.92
N PHE A 41 -0.23 8.75 3.70
CA PHE A 41 -1.35 9.65 3.48
C PHE A 41 -2.60 9.20 4.22
N TYR A 42 -2.89 7.89 4.21
CA TYR A 42 -4.01 7.32 4.95
C TYR A 42 -3.93 7.68 6.45
N HIS A 43 -2.76 7.50 7.07
CA HIS A 43 -2.59 7.82 8.48
C HIS A 43 -2.71 9.32 8.75
N PHE A 44 -2.04 10.14 7.94
CA PHE A 44 -2.06 11.60 8.06
C PHE A 44 -3.48 12.16 8.00
N PHE A 45 -4.28 11.73 7.01
CA PHE A 45 -5.68 12.11 6.91
C PHE A 45 -6.52 11.55 8.07
N GLY A 46 -6.22 10.33 8.52
CA GLY A 46 -6.92 9.75 9.66
C GLY A 46 -6.65 10.46 10.99
N LEU A 47 -5.42 10.97 11.21
CA LEU A 47 -5.08 11.84 12.35
C LEU A 47 -5.80 13.19 12.26
N GLY A 48 -5.81 13.81 11.08
CA GLY A 48 -6.57 15.04 10.83
C GLY A 48 -8.06 14.85 11.11
N TYR A 49 -8.65 13.78 10.60
CA TYR A 49 -10.04 13.42 10.86
C TYR A 49 -10.31 13.18 12.35
N ALA A 50 -9.44 12.44 13.03
CA ALA A 50 -9.54 12.19 14.48
C ALA A 50 -9.45 13.48 15.31
N GLY A 51 -8.58 14.41 14.91
CA GLY A 51 -8.46 15.74 15.54
C GLY A 51 -9.73 16.58 15.37
N VAL A 52 -10.35 16.58 14.18
CA VAL A 52 -11.61 17.31 13.91
C VAL A 52 -12.74 16.83 14.81
N ILE A 53 -12.83 15.52 15.05
CA ILE A 53 -13.90 14.92 15.86
C ILE A 53 -13.52 14.71 17.33
N LYS A 54 -12.31 15.12 17.73
CA LYS A 54 -11.74 14.93 19.08
C LYS A 54 -11.88 13.50 19.62
N SER A 55 -11.48 12.50 18.83
CA SER A 55 -11.60 11.08 19.21
C SER A 55 -10.27 10.35 19.10
N ASP A 56 -9.69 10.01 20.25
CA ASP A 56 -8.44 9.27 20.35
C ASP A 56 -8.57 7.84 19.81
N GLU A 57 -9.75 7.22 19.98
CA GLU A 57 -10.05 5.90 19.42
C GLU A 57 -9.91 5.86 17.90
N LYS A 58 -10.34 6.93 17.21
CA LYS A 58 -10.20 7.01 15.74
C LYS A 58 -8.77 7.29 15.31
N ALA A 59 -7.98 8.01 16.11
CA ALA A 59 -6.55 8.17 15.87
C ALA A 59 -5.83 6.82 15.97
N TYR A 60 -6.12 6.04 17.01
CA TYR A 60 -5.56 4.70 17.18
C TYR A 60 -6.00 3.73 16.09
N THR A 61 -7.28 3.76 15.71
CA THR A 61 -7.83 2.96 14.60
C THR A 61 -7.17 3.30 13.26
N SER A 62 -6.97 4.60 12.99
CA SER A 62 -6.24 5.07 11.82
C SER A 62 -4.82 4.51 11.79
N PHE A 63 -4.11 4.56 12.93
CA PHE A 63 -2.76 4.02 13.06
C PHE A 63 -2.70 2.52 12.75
N LEU A 64 -3.58 1.72 13.34
CA LEU A 64 -3.62 0.27 13.10
C LEU A 64 -3.90 -0.06 11.63
N LEU A 65 -4.84 0.65 11.00
CA LEU A 65 -5.17 0.45 9.59
C LEU A 65 -4.04 0.92 8.67
N ALA A 66 -3.33 1.99 9.03
CA ALA A 66 -2.14 2.42 8.29
C ALA A 66 -1.02 1.37 8.37
N LEU A 67 -0.81 0.75 9.54
CA LEU A 67 0.16 -0.33 9.70
C LEU A 67 -0.21 -1.54 8.83
N LEU A 68 -1.49 -1.91 8.76
CA LEU A 68 -1.98 -2.96 7.88
C LEU A 68 -1.70 -2.64 6.40
N LEU A 69 -1.99 -1.42 5.96
CA LEU A 69 -1.70 -0.95 4.61
C LEU A 69 -0.19 -0.97 4.33
N LEU A 70 0.64 -0.60 5.31
CA LEU A 70 2.09 -0.63 5.19
C LEU A 70 2.61 -2.06 4.99
N LEU A 71 2.14 -3.01 5.78
CA LEU A 71 2.49 -4.42 5.61
C LEU A 71 2.09 -4.94 4.23
N ASN A 72 0.90 -4.57 3.74
CA ASN A 72 0.46 -4.89 2.39
C ASN A 72 1.38 -4.27 1.31
N SER A 73 1.81 -3.02 1.49
CA SER A 73 2.74 -2.34 0.59
C SER A 73 4.12 -3.01 0.56
N ILE A 74 4.64 -3.40 1.73
CA ILE A 74 5.90 -4.15 1.84
C ILE A 74 5.79 -5.48 1.10
N LEU A 75 4.68 -6.21 1.26
CA LEU A 75 4.44 -7.47 0.56
C LEU A 75 4.47 -7.29 -0.97
N ILE A 76 3.78 -6.27 -1.50
CA ILE A 76 3.77 -5.98 -2.94
C ILE A 76 5.18 -5.63 -3.46
N ILE A 77 5.95 -4.86 -2.69
CA ILE A 77 7.32 -4.49 -3.05
C ILE A 77 8.22 -5.72 -3.10
N ILE A 78 8.14 -6.60 -2.10
CA ILE A 78 8.90 -7.86 -2.05
C ILE A 78 8.55 -8.71 -3.28
N LEU A 79 7.27 -8.92 -3.58
CA LEU A 79 6.84 -9.69 -4.74
C LEU A 79 7.35 -9.10 -6.06
N THR A 80 7.32 -7.78 -6.18
CA THR A 80 7.83 -7.06 -7.36
C THR A 80 9.34 -7.25 -7.52
N ALA A 81 10.10 -7.15 -6.42
CA ALA A 81 11.54 -7.36 -6.41
C ALA A 81 11.92 -8.81 -6.72
N SER A 82 11.27 -9.79 -6.07
CA SER A 82 11.46 -11.22 -6.34
C SER A 82 11.21 -11.56 -7.80
N LYS A 83 10.13 -11.01 -8.40
CA LYS A 83 9.84 -11.21 -9.83
C LYS A 83 10.89 -10.58 -10.74
N ALA A 84 11.47 -9.45 -10.37
CA ALA A 84 12.55 -8.81 -11.13
C ALA A 84 13.83 -9.65 -11.07
N LEU A 85 14.17 -10.19 -9.90
CA LEU A 85 15.32 -11.07 -9.70
C LEU A 85 15.19 -12.38 -10.50
N LEU A 86 14.03 -13.04 -10.44
CA LEU A 86 13.76 -14.26 -11.21
C LEU A 86 13.87 -14.05 -12.71
N ARG A 87 13.36 -12.91 -13.23
CA ARG A 87 13.51 -12.56 -14.65
C ARG A 87 14.96 -12.35 -15.05
N LYS A 88 15.76 -11.71 -14.20
CA LYS A 88 17.19 -11.50 -14.46
C LYS A 88 17.94 -12.83 -14.52
N TRP A 89 17.60 -13.77 -13.63
CA TRP A 89 18.22 -15.09 -13.57
C TRP A 89 17.95 -15.93 -14.83
N HIS A 90 16.69 -16.01 -15.27
CA HIS A 90 16.32 -16.74 -16.50
C HIS A 90 16.88 -16.14 -17.80
N HIS A 91 17.28 -14.87 -17.84
CA HIS A 91 17.92 -14.28 -19.01
C HIS A 91 19.44 -14.53 -19.07
N GLN A 92 20.03 -15.15 -18.04
CA GLN A 92 21.45 -15.52 -18.02
C GLN A 92 21.71 -16.99 -18.36
N GLU A 93 20.67 -17.83 -18.42
CA GLU A 93 20.69 -19.21 -18.96
C GLU A 93 20.36 -19.21 -20.45
#